data_AF-A0A7C8YF33-F1
#
_entry.id   AF-A0A7C8YF33-F1
#
_cell.length_a   1.000
_cell.length_b   1.000
_cell.length_c   1.000
_cell.angle_alpha   90.00
_cell.angle_beta   90.00
_cell.angle_gamma   90.00
#
_symmetry.space_group_name_H-M   'P 1'
#
loop_
_entity.id
_entity.type
_entity.pdbx_description
1 polymer ?
#
loop_
_entity_poly.entity_id
_entity_poly.type
_entity_poly.pdbx_seq_one_letter_code
_entity_poly.pdbx_strand_id
1 'polypeptide(L)'
;VIIQVGSKITSKKVSKLLEECFPCSYIMVDKHPYRHDPSHIVSHRIQSTVTQFAGCLLKRPFPHMSTRWTIFLQAVNSVVAWELSFHIFSEYSLTEPHVSHALSDMLVSETALFIGNSMPIRDADMYARGIVNCTGKAPWLELPLCGINVAGNRGASGIDGLLSTAAGFAVGCKKRVLCLIGDVSLLHDTNGRSE
;
A
#
# COMPACT_ATOMS: atom_id res chain seq x y z
N VAL A 1 3.06 -21.72 -0.87
CA VAL A 1 2.21 -21.07 -1.90
C VAL A 1 2.15 -19.60 -1.58
N ILE A 2 2.32 -18.73 -2.56
CA ILE A 2 2.20 -17.27 -2.44
C ILE A 2 1.05 -16.82 -3.32
N ILE A 3 0.14 -16.01 -2.78
CA ILE A 3 -0.97 -15.39 -3.51
C ILE A 3 -0.76 -13.88 -3.46
N GLN A 4 -0.53 -13.26 -4.60
CA GLN A 4 -0.50 -11.80 -4.72
C GLN A 4 -1.79 -11.31 -5.35
N VAL A 5 -2.44 -10.38 -4.66
CA VAL A 5 -3.63 -9.69 -5.14
C VAL A 5 -3.25 -8.29 -5.59
N GLY A 6 -3.56 -7.96 -6.83
CA GLY A 6 -3.13 -6.73 -7.48
C GLY A 6 -1.74 -6.84 -8.12
N SER A 7 -1.42 -5.87 -8.96
CA SER A 7 -0.12 -5.76 -9.61
C SER A 7 0.87 -4.91 -8.83
N LYS A 8 2.17 -5.18 -9.00
CA LYS A 8 3.32 -4.39 -8.53
C LYS A 8 3.38 -4.17 -7.02
N ILE A 9 4.47 -4.64 -6.41
CA ILE A 9 4.79 -4.40 -5.01
C ILE A 9 5.77 -3.23 -4.93
N THR A 10 5.52 -2.27 -4.03
CA THR A 10 6.44 -1.14 -3.79
C THR A 10 7.71 -1.61 -3.09
N SER A 11 7.57 -2.48 -2.09
CA SER A 11 8.68 -2.96 -1.27
C SER A 11 9.70 -3.77 -2.07
N LYS A 12 10.91 -3.21 -2.22
CA LYS A 12 12.07 -3.92 -2.80
C LYS A 12 12.45 -5.16 -1.98
N LYS A 13 12.30 -5.11 -0.66
CA LYS A 13 12.62 -6.23 0.24
C LYS A 13 11.73 -7.43 -0.03
N VAL A 14 10.42 -7.20 -0.23
CA VAL A 14 9.47 -8.27 -0.57
C VAL A 14 9.78 -8.84 -1.95
N SER A 15 10.02 -8.00 -2.97
CA SER A 15 10.39 -8.49 -4.30
C SER A 15 11.65 -9.36 -4.26
N LYS A 16 12.69 -8.94 -3.54
CA LYS A 16 13.92 -9.71 -3.37
C LYS A 16 13.67 -11.04 -2.63
N LEU A 17 12.85 -11.03 -1.58
CA LEU A 17 12.47 -12.26 -0.87
C LEU A 17 11.78 -13.25 -1.82
N LEU A 18 10.86 -12.78 -2.66
CA LEU A 18 10.16 -13.61 -3.63
C LEU A 18 11.11 -14.24 -4.66
N GLU A 19 12.08 -13.46 -5.14
CA GLU A 19 13.14 -13.94 -6.04
C GLU A 19 14.04 -14.99 -5.38
N GLU A 20 14.47 -14.75 -4.14
CA GLU A 20 15.37 -15.63 -3.40
C GLU A 20 14.69 -16.93 -2.95
N CYS A 21 13.44 -16.85 -2.48
CA CYS A 21 12.72 -18.03 -1.99
C CYS A 21 12.21 -18.93 -3.12
N PHE A 22 12.12 -18.40 -4.35
CA PHE A 22 11.64 -19.07 -5.56
C PHE A 22 10.46 -20.03 -5.28
N PRO A 23 9.28 -19.49 -4.92
CA PRO A 23 8.19 -20.27 -4.37
C PRO A 23 7.69 -21.32 -5.37
N CYS A 24 7.46 -22.56 -4.92
CA CYS A 24 6.93 -23.64 -5.78
C CYS A 24 5.60 -23.31 -6.45
N SER A 25 4.81 -22.42 -5.85
CA SER A 25 3.57 -21.91 -6.43
C SER A 25 3.40 -20.45 -6.03
N TYR A 26 3.42 -19.59 -7.05
CA TYR A 26 3.14 -18.17 -6.99
C TYR A 26 1.98 -17.83 -7.92
N ILE A 27 0.86 -17.44 -7.31
CA ILE A 27 -0.40 -17.12 -7.95
C ILE A 27 -0.58 -15.60 -7.94
N MET A 28 -0.65 -15.00 -9.12
CA MET A 28 -0.95 -13.57 -9.28
C MET A 28 -2.40 -13.38 -9.71
N VAL A 29 -3.14 -12.54 -8.99
CA VAL A 29 -4.52 -12.17 -9.29
C VAL A 29 -4.58 -10.70 -9.68
N ASP A 30 -4.86 -10.43 -10.95
CA ASP A 30 -4.96 -9.07 -11.47
C ASP A 30 -6.03 -9.00 -12.55
N LYS A 31 -6.76 -7.88 -12.64
CA LYS A 31 -7.79 -7.67 -13.67
C LYS A 31 -7.19 -7.39 -15.05
N HIS A 32 -5.97 -6.85 -15.07
CA HIS A 32 -5.31 -6.43 -16.30
C HIS A 32 -4.98 -7.65 -17.18
N PRO A 33 -4.95 -7.56 -18.53
CA PRO A 33 -4.58 -8.70 -19.36
C PRO A 33 -3.06 -8.89 -19.52
N TYR A 34 -2.27 -7.82 -19.39
CA TYR A 34 -0.83 -7.88 -19.64
C TYR A 34 -0.01 -8.48 -18.48
N ARG A 35 1.19 -8.96 -18.82
CA ARG A 35 2.13 -9.56 -17.87
C ARG A 35 2.78 -8.47 -17.01
N HIS A 36 2.54 -8.55 -15.70
CA HIS A 36 3.16 -7.70 -14.67
C HIS A 36 4.00 -8.57 -13.73
N ASP A 37 5.03 -9.19 -14.30
CA ASP A 37 5.90 -10.18 -13.63
C ASP A 37 7.36 -9.96 -14.08
N PRO A 38 8.06 -8.95 -13.51
CA PRO A 38 9.41 -8.58 -13.91
C PRO A 38 10.44 -9.69 -13.69
N SER A 39 10.31 -10.45 -12.61
CA SER A 39 11.28 -11.49 -12.22
C SER A 39 10.96 -12.85 -12.84
N HIS A 40 9.87 -12.95 -13.60
CA HIS A 40 9.48 -14.15 -14.34
C HIS A 40 9.23 -15.40 -13.47
N ILE A 41 8.81 -15.20 -12.22
CA ILE A 41 8.61 -16.26 -11.21
C ILE A 41 7.14 -16.61 -10.97
N VAL A 42 6.20 -15.89 -11.59
CA VAL A 42 4.77 -16.16 -11.45
C VAL A 42 4.43 -17.48 -12.17
N SER A 43 3.97 -18.47 -11.38
CA SER A 43 3.57 -19.78 -11.90
C SER A 43 2.15 -19.81 -12.46
N HIS A 44 1.23 -19.06 -11.86
CA HIS A 44 -0.18 -19.05 -12.23
C HIS A 44 -0.68 -17.61 -12.26
N ARG A 45 -1.41 -17.26 -13.32
CA ARG A 45 -2.02 -15.95 -13.47
C ARG A 45 -3.53 -16.09 -13.58
N ILE A 46 -4.25 -15.45 -12.67
CA ILE A 46 -5.71 -15.45 -12.63
C ILE A 46 -6.20 -14.06 -13.01
N GLN A 47 -6.79 -13.95 -14.20
CA GLN A 47 -7.38 -12.69 -14.66
C GLN A 47 -8.78 -12.53 -14.08
N SER A 48 -8.93 -11.73 -13.02
CA SER A 48 -10.23 -11.46 -12.39
C SER A 48 -10.18 -10.21 -11.50
N THR A 49 -11.34 -9.70 -11.10
CA THR A 49 -11.38 -8.70 -10.01
C THR A 49 -11.10 -9.35 -8.66
N VAL A 50 -10.56 -8.57 -7.73
CA VAL A 50 -10.30 -9.03 -6.34
C VAL A 50 -11.58 -9.58 -5.70
N THR A 51 -12.72 -8.93 -5.93
CA THR A 51 -14.02 -9.34 -5.39
C THR A 51 -14.51 -10.66 -5.95
N GLN A 52 -14.35 -10.91 -7.26
CA GLN A 52 -14.70 -12.17 -7.89
C GLN A 52 -13.82 -13.31 -7.36
N PHE A 53 -12.51 -13.09 -7.31
CA PHE A 53 -11.56 -14.07 -6.78
C PHE A 53 -11.84 -14.42 -5.33
N ALA A 54 -12.03 -13.41 -4.47
CA ALA A 54 -12.37 -13.61 -3.06
C ALA A 54 -13.71 -14.34 -2.90
N GLY A 55 -14.73 -13.98 -3.68
CA GLY A 55 -16.03 -14.66 -3.66
C GLY A 55 -15.95 -16.14 -4.06
N CYS A 56 -15.05 -16.51 -4.97
CA CYS A 56 -14.80 -17.91 -5.33
C CYS A 56 -14.03 -18.66 -4.23
N LEU A 57 -13.04 -18.03 -3.60
CA LEU A 57 -12.27 -18.62 -2.49
C LEU A 57 -13.18 -18.90 -1.29
N LEU A 58 -14.00 -17.94 -0.87
CA LEU A 58 -14.86 -18.06 0.31
C LEU A 58 -15.90 -19.19 0.21
N LYS A 59 -16.25 -19.63 -1.01
CA LYS A 59 -17.17 -20.76 -1.23
C LYS A 59 -16.51 -22.13 -0.98
N ARG A 60 -15.19 -22.19 -0.80
CA ARG A 60 -14.45 -23.42 -0.58
C ARG A 60 -14.16 -23.62 0.91
N PRO A 61 -14.35 -24.83 1.46
CA PRO A 61 -13.91 -25.12 2.81
C PRO A 61 -12.38 -25.14 2.83
N PHE A 62 -11.76 -24.25 3.61
CA PHE A 62 -10.35 -24.32 3.92
C PHE A 62 -10.15 -25.14 5.20
N PRO A 63 -9.17 -26.07 5.23
CA PRO A 63 -8.79 -26.71 6.48
C PRO A 63 -8.35 -25.64 7.48
N HIS A 64 -8.60 -25.90 8.77
CA HIS A 64 -8.27 -24.97 9.85
C HIS A 64 -6.81 -24.52 9.71
N MET A 65 -6.61 -23.21 9.51
CA MET A 65 -5.28 -22.64 9.34
C MET A 65 -4.49 -22.75 10.63
N SER A 66 -3.19 -23.06 10.53
CA SER A 66 -2.27 -23.02 11.67
C SER A 66 -2.17 -21.58 12.20
N THR A 67 -2.69 -21.35 13.40
CA THR A 67 -2.63 -20.05 14.08
C THR A 67 -1.21 -19.65 14.48
N ARG A 68 -0.28 -20.61 14.59
CA ARG A 68 1.11 -20.36 15.03
C ARG A 68 1.85 -19.38 14.12
N TRP A 69 1.72 -19.52 12.81
CA TRP A 69 2.41 -18.65 11.86
C TRP A 69 1.85 -17.23 11.90
N THR A 70 0.52 -17.10 11.95
CA THR A 70 -0.14 -15.80 12.08
C THR A 70 0.24 -15.10 13.38
N ILE A 71 0.23 -15.81 14.51
CA ILE A 71 0.64 -15.27 15.82
C ILE A 71 2.11 -14.83 15.78
N PHE A 72 2.99 -15.64 15.19
CA PHE A 72 4.41 -15.29 15.03
C PHE A 72 4.59 -14.01 14.22
N LEU A 73 3.96 -13.89 13.06
CA LEU A 73 4.04 -12.69 12.22
C LEU A 73 3.45 -11.47 12.91
N GLN A 74 2.33 -11.62 13.61
CA GLN A 74 1.74 -10.55 14.41
C GLN A 74 2.69 -10.08 15.51
N ALA A 75 3.33 -11.00 16.23
CA ALA A 75 4.29 -10.67 17.28
C ALA A 75 5.50 -9.91 16.72
N VAL A 76 6.10 -10.39 15.62
CA VAL A 76 7.22 -9.70 14.96
C VAL A 76 6.80 -8.31 14.48
N ASN A 77 5.63 -8.19 13.85
CA ASN A 77 5.09 -6.91 13.41
C ASN A 77 4.87 -5.94 14.58
N SER A 78 4.36 -6.42 15.71
CA SER A 78 4.18 -5.61 16.92
C SER A 78 5.51 -5.10 17.49
N VAL A 79 6.54 -5.94 17.54
CA VAL A 79 7.88 -5.52 17.99
C VAL A 79 8.46 -4.46 17.07
N VAL A 80 8.41 -4.69 15.76
CA VAL A 80 8.91 -3.71 14.77
C VAL A 80 8.14 -2.40 14.85
N ALA A 81 6.81 -2.45 14.98
CA ALA A 81 6.00 -1.24 15.12
C ALA A 81 6.34 -0.46 16.40
N TRP A 82 6.64 -1.15 17.50
CA TRP A 82 7.07 -0.51 18.74
C TRP A 82 8.43 0.17 18.60
N GLU A 83 9.43 -0.53 18.03
CA GLU A 83 10.76 0.04 17.81
C GLU A 83 10.72 1.23 16.85
N LEU A 84 9.94 1.13 15.77
CA LEU A 84 9.75 2.23 14.82
C LEU A 84 9.16 3.45 15.52
N SER A 85 8.09 3.27 16.30
CA SER A 85 7.46 4.37 17.04
C SER A 85 8.44 4.98 18.04
N PHE A 86 9.16 4.15 18.80
CA PHE A 86 10.16 4.62 19.75
C PHE A 86 11.24 5.48 19.08
N HIS A 87 11.85 4.99 18.00
CA HIS A 87 12.91 5.73 17.30
C HIS A 87 12.40 7.01 16.64
N ILE A 88 11.26 6.97 15.96
CA ILE A 88 10.68 8.12 15.24
C ILE A 88 10.34 9.28 16.20
N PHE A 89 9.88 8.98 17.42
CA PHE A 89 9.54 9.99 18.42
C PHE A 89 10.70 10.31 19.38
N SER A 90 11.78 9.52 19.40
CA SER A 90 12.99 9.83 20.18
C SER A 90 13.83 10.94 19.55
N GLU A 91 13.76 11.09 18.22
CA GLU A 91 14.44 12.15 17.51
C GLU A 91 13.57 13.42 17.50
N TYR A 92 14.09 14.53 18.06
CA TYR A 92 13.43 15.85 18.04
C TYR A 92 13.62 16.59 16.71
N SER A 93 13.69 15.86 15.60
CA SER A 93 13.90 16.40 14.25
C SER A 93 12.80 15.92 13.30
N LEU A 94 12.39 16.81 12.38
CA LEU A 94 11.44 16.44 11.34
C LEU A 94 12.19 15.71 10.22
N THR A 95 11.98 14.40 10.11
CA THR A 95 12.56 13.54 9.07
C THR A 95 11.49 13.00 8.11
N GLU A 96 11.87 12.57 6.91
CA GLU A 96 10.92 11.98 5.93
C GLU A 96 10.17 10.76 6.51
N PRO A 97 10.83 9.81 7.23
CA PRO A 97 10.14 8.73 7.94
C PRO A 97 9.15 9.23 8.99
N HIS A 98 9.52 10.28 9.74
CA HIS A 98 8.64 10.88 10.75
C HIS A 98 7.36 11.43 10.12
N VAL A 99 7.47 12.17 9.02
CA VAL A 99 6.30 12.70 8.28
C VAL A 99 5.39 11.56 7.82
N SER A 100 5.96 10.49 7.23
CA SER A 100 5.18 9.34 6.75
C SER A 100 4.47 8.60 7.89
N HIS A 101 5.14 8.41 9.01
CA HIS A 101 4.56 7.76 10.20
C HIS A 101 3.46 8.61 10.83
N ALA A 102 3.75 9.88 11.12
CA ALA A 102 2.80 10.81 11.74
C ALA A 102 1.56 11.04 10.86
N LEU A 103 1.74 11.16 9.53
CA LEU A 103 0.61 11.26 8.62
C LEU A 103 -0.30 10.03 8.72
N SER A 104 0.26 8.84 8.86
CA SER A 104 -0.54 7.61 8.98
C SER A 104 -1.41 7.59 10.24
N ASP A 105 -0.97 8.21 11.34
CA ASP A 105 -1.75 8.37 12.57
C ASP A 105 -2.86 9.43 12.45
N MET A 106 -2.69 10.42 11.56
CA MET A 106 -3.66 11.50 11.34
C MET A 106 -4.77 11.15 10.34
N LEU A 107 -4.63 10.04 9.62
CA LEU A 107 -5.60 9.64 8.60
C LEU A 107 -6.91 9.19 9.26
N VAL A 108 -8.02 9.79 8.82
CA VAL A 108 -9.38 9.47 9.28
C VAL A 108 -10.19 8.92 8.11
N SER A 109 -11.29 8.22 8.37
CA SER A 109 -12.11 7.57 7.33
C SER A 109 -12.61 8.51 6.20
N GLU A 110 -12.74 9.80 6.51
CA GLU A 110 -13.18 10.84 5.57
C GLU A 110 -12.04 11.45 4.74
N THR A 111 -10.78 11.11 5.01
CA THR A 111 -9.65 11.56 4.21
C THR A 111 -9.23 10.52 3.18
N ALA A 112 -8.57 11.00 2.13
CA ALA A 112 -7.87 10.18 1.15
C ALA A 112 -6.41 10.64 1.08
N LEU A 113 -5.52 9.73 0.68
CA LEU A 113 -4.09 9.97 0.62
C LEU A 113 -3.61 9.82 -0.82
N PHE A 114 -2.94 10.83 -1.34
CA PHE A 114 -2.18 10.76 -2.58
C PHE A 114 -0.69 10.75 -2.24
N ILE A 115 0.03 9.74 -2.72
CA ILE A 115 1.46 9.58 -2.44
C ILE A 115 2.25 9.69 -3.74
N GLY A 116 3.21 10.61 -3.75
CA GLY A 116 4.16 10.81 -4.84
C GLY A 116 5.16 9.69 -5.00
N ASN A 117 5.82 9.67 -6.16
CA ASN A 117 6.89 8.72 -6.44
C ASN A 117 8.20 9.10 -5.71
N SER A 118 9.26 8.29 -5.87
CA SER A 118 10.55 8.42 -5.19
C SER A 118 10.49 8.04 -3.69
N MET A 119 11.00 8.87 -2.78
CA MET A 119 11.08 8.61 -1.34
C MET A 119 9.70 8.57 -0.65
N PRO A 120 8.74 9.49 -0.91
CA PRO A 120 7.42 9.46 -0.25
C PRO A 120 6.72 8.10 -0.25
N ILE A 121 6.66 7.40 -1.39
CA ILE A 121 6.02 6.08 -1.46
C ILE A 121 6.80 4.98 -0.74
N ARG A 122 8.13 5.10 -0.67
CA ARG A 122 9.00 4.14 0.02
C ARG A 122 8.93 4.34 1.52
N ASP A 123 8.93 5.59 1.97
CA ASP A 123 8.81 5.92 3.38
C ASP A 123 7.41 5.58 3.90
N ALA A 124 6.36 5.79 3.09
CA ALA A 124 5.04 5.31 3.42
C ALA A 124 4.98 3.76 3.50
N ASP A 125 5.56 3.03 2.54
CA ASP A 125 5.62 1.55 2.56
C ASP A 125 6.36 1.00 3.78
N MET A 126 7.41 1.71 4.25
CA MET A 126 8.27 1.26 5.34
C MET A 126 7.83 1.71 6.73
N TYR A 127 7.30 2.92 6.86
CA TYR A 127 7.09 3.59 8.15
C TYR A 127 5.64 3.93 8.46
N ALA A 128 4.74 3.93 7.46
CA ALA A 128 3.32 4.14 7.74
C ALA A 128 2.70 2.96 8.48
N ARG A 129 1.70 3.22 9.31
CA ARG A 129 0.97 2.18 10.02
C ARG A 129 -0.10 1.55 9.14
N GLY A 130 -0.11 0.21 9.10
CA GLY A 130 -1.08 -0.56 8.32
C GLY A 130 -2.49 -0.66 8.92
N ILE A 131 -2.71 -0.14 10.15
CA ILE A 131 -4.00 -0.16 10.84
C ILE A 131 -4.36 1.26 11.21
N VAL A 132 -5.37 1.82 10.56
CA VAL A 132 -6.01 3.04 11.01
C VAL A 132 -6.98 2.66 12.12
N ASN A 133 -6.84 3.26 13.30
CA ASN A 133 -7.79 3.13 14.40
C ASN A 133 -9.12 3.76 13.99
N CYS A 134 -9.95 2.99 13.30
CA CYS A 134 -11.26 3.45 12.88
C CYS A 134 -12.34 2.80 13.76
N THR A 135 -13.15 3.65 14.36
CA THR A 135 -14.34 3.28 15.15
C THR A 135 -15.53 2.85 14.29
N GLY A 136 -15.38 2.81 12.95
CA GLY A 136 -16.44 2.45 12.01
C GLY A 136 -16.41 0.97 11.60
N LYS A 137 -17.53 0.27 11.81
CA LYS A 137 -17.80 -1.05 11.20
C LYS A 137 -18.08 -0.86 9.71
N ALA A 138 -17.39 -1.58 8.83
CA ALA A 138 -17.82 -1.70 7.45
C ALA A 138 -19.10 -2.58 7.43
N PRO A 139 -20.23 -2.14 6.84
CA PRO A 139 -21.50 -2.88 6.89
C PRO A 139 -21.44 -4.29 6.26
N TRP A 140 -20.40 -4.56 5.47
CA TRP A 140 -20.23 -5.76 4.65
C TRP A 140 -19.12 -6.69 5.15
N LEU A 141 -18.45 -6.34 6.26
CA LEU A 141 -17.32 -7.08 6.80
C LEU A 141 -17.42 -7.13 8.33
N GLU A 142 -17.48 -8.32 8.92
CA GLU A 142 -17.41 -8.52 10.38
C GLU A 142 -16.01 -8.21 10.97
N LEU A 143 -15.12 -7.61 10.18
CA LEU A 143 -13.83 -7.10 10.61
C LEU A 143 -13.89 -5.56 10.64
N PRO A 144 -13.33 -4.90 11.66
CA PRO A 144 -13.21 -3.44 11.70
C PRO A 144 -12.16 -3.00 10.67
N LEU A 145 -12.54 -3.00 9.39
CA LEU A 145 -11.68 -2.58 8.30
C LEU A 145 -12.29 -1.33 7.67
N CYS A 146 -11.88 -0.18 8.17
CA CYS A 146 -12.15 1.09 7.52
C CYS A 146 -10.88 1.49 6.76
N GLY A 147 -10.89 1.21 5.46
CA GLY A 147 -9.79 1.59 4.58
C GLY A 147 -9.90 3.06 4.18
N ILE A 148 -8.75 3.73 4.11
CA ILE A 148 -8.61 5.01 3.43
C ILE A 148 -8.33 4.79 1.94
N ASN A 149 -8.78 5.72 1.11
CA ASN A 149 -8.43 5.68 -0.31
C ASN A 149 -6.99 6.18 -0.48
N VAL A 150 -6.10 5.30 -0.95
CA VAL A 150 -4.71 5.65 -1.27
C VAL A 150 -4.52 5.60 -2.79
N ALA A 151 -3.94 6.65 -3.36
CA ALA A 151 -3.63 6.76 -4.78
C ALA A 151 -2.19 7.21 -5.01
N GLY A 152 -1.64 6.87 -6.18
CA GLY A 152 -0.31 7.29 -6.60
C GLY A 152 -0.01 6.81 -8.02
N ASN A 153 0.85 7.54 -8.74
CA ASN A 153 1.17 7.27 -10.14
C ASN A 153 2.24 6.17 -10.30
N ARG A 154 1.90 4.92 -9.94
CA ARG A 154 2.82 3.76 -9.95
C ARG A 154 2.91 3.01 -11.29
N GLY A 155 2.35 3.58 -12.37
CA GLY A 155 2.44 3.06 -13.72
C GLY A 155 3.87 3.12 -14.25
N ALA A 156 4.28 4.28 -14.75
CA ALA A 156 5.67 4.58 -15.13
C ALA A 156 6.50 5.09 -13.95
N SER A 157 5.88 5.46 -12.83
CA SER A 157 6.56 6.02 -11.64
C SER A 157 7.25 7.37 -11.86
N GLY A 158 6.78 8.16 -12.84
CA GLY A 158 7.28 9.52 -13.11
C GLY A 158 6.96 10.52 -11.99
N ILE A 159 7.74 11.59 -11.90
CA ILE A 159 7.56 12.66 -10.91
C ILE A 159 6.75 13.85 -11.44
N ASP A 160 6.34 13.75 -12.70
CA ASP A 160 5.52 14.68 -13.45
C ASP A 160 4.01 14.41 -13.26
N GLY A 161 3.23 15.49 -13.26
CA GLY A 161 1.79 15.49 -13.15
C GLY A 161 1.22 15.00 -11.82
N LEU A 162 2.04 14.84 -10.77
CA LEU A 162 1.61 14.36 -9.44
C LEU A 162 0.60 15.30 -8.78
N LEU A 163 0.85 16.61 -8.75
CA LEU A 163 -0.02 17.61 -8.16
C LEU A 163 -1.34 17.74 -8.94
N SER A 164 -1.26 17.74 -10.27
CA SER A 164 -2.43 17.76 -11.14
C SER A 164 -3.28 16.49 -10.97
N THR A 165 -2.63 15.32 -10.86
CA THR A 165 -3.33 14.06 -10.57
C THR A 165 -3.94 14.07 -9.17
N ALA A 166 -3.24 14.58 -8.17
CA ALA A 166 -3.75 14.70 -6.80
C ALA A 166 -4.98 15.60 -6.73
N ALA A 167 -4.98 16.73 -7.45
CA ALA A 167 -6.13 17.62 -7.55
C ALA A 167 -7.32 16.94 -8.24
N GLY A 168 -7.10 16.25 -9.36
CA GLY A 168 -8.14 15.48 -10.04
C GLY A 168 -8.70 14.34 -9.17
N PHE A 169 -7.83 13.67 -8.42
CA PHE A 169 -8.21 12.64 -7.46
C PHE A 169 -9.09 13.21 -6.35
N ALA A 170 -8.75 14.38 -5.79
CA ALA A 170 -9.57 15.06 -4.78
C ALA A 170 -10.98 15.40 -5.28
N VAL A 171 -11.07 15.95 -6.50
CA VAL A 171 -12.36 16.23 -7.14
C VAL A 171 -13.16 14.94 -7.36
N GLY A 172 -12.52 13.88 -7.86
CA GLY A 172 -13.18 12.61 -8.17
C GLY A 172 -13.64 11.84 -6.92
N CYS A 173 -12.85 11.83 -5.86
CA CYS A 173 -13.17 11.10 -4.64
C CYS A 173 -14.11 11.86 -3.70
N LYS A 174 -14.34 13.16 -3.92
CA LYS A 174 -15.19 14.03 -3.08
C LYS A 174 -14.84 13.95 -1.59
N LYS A 175 -13.54 13.81 -1.28
CA LYS A 175 -12.98 13.72 0.07
C LYS A 175 -11.84 14.70 0.21
N ARG A 176 -11.48 15.02 1.46
CA ARG A 176 -10.25 15.77 1.73
C ARG A 176 -9.04 14.90 1.39
N VAL A 177 -8.25 15.32 0.40
CA VAL A 177 -7.02 14.62 0.00
C VAL A 177 -5.82 15.25 0.69
N LEU A 178 -5.02 14.42 1.36
CA LEU A 178 -3.66 14.74 1.76
C LEU A 178 -2.72 14.30 0.65
N CYS A 179 -1.84 15.18 0.20
CA CYS A 179 -0.88 14.92 -0.87
C CYS A 179 0.53 14.96 -0.28
N LEU A 180 1.25 13.83 -0.32
CA LEU A 180 2.64 13.73 0.12
C LEU A 180 3.54 13.55 -1.12
N ILE A 181 4.32 14.58 -1.45
CA ILE A 181 5.22 14.59 -2.62
C ILE A 181 6.58 15.18 -2.22
N GLY A 182 7.62 14.85 -3.00
CA GLY A 182 8.94 15.45 -2.85
C GLY A 182 8.99 16.87 -3.42
N ASP A 183 9.99 17.62 -2.98
CA ASP A 183 10.29 18.99 -3.41
C ASP A 183 10.58 19.09 -4.91
N VAL A 184 11.40 18.18 -5.46
CA VAL A 184 11.72 18.15 -6.89
C VAL A 184 10.47 17.85 -7.71
N SER A 185 9.61 16.92 -7.26
CA SER A 185 8.35 16.62 -7.93
C SER A 185 7.38 17.81 -7.88
N LEU A 186 7.32 18.52 -6.76
CA LEU A 186 6.54 19.75 -6.65
C LEU A 186 7.04 20.81 -7.64
N LEU A 187 8.36 21.01 -7.73
CA LEU A 187 8.97 21.99 -8.64
C LEU A 187 8.70 21.66 -10.11
N HIS A 188 8.77 20.37 -10.49
CA HIS A 188 8.44 19.92 -11.84
C HIS A 188 7.00 20.26 -12.21
N ASP A 189 6.06 20.11 -11.28
CA ASP A 189 4.64 20.36 -11.53
C ASP A 189 4.23 21.82 -11.45
N THR A 190 4.94 22.65 -10.68
CA THR A 190 4.67 24.09 -10.66
C THR A 190 5.00 24.77 -11.98
N ASN A 191 6.05 24.30 -12.67
CA ASN A 191 6.41 24.82 -14.00
C ASN A 191 5.41 24.41 -15.09
N GLY A 192 4.59 23.38 -14.86
CA GLY A 192 3.53 22.95 -15.76
C GLY A 192 2.19 23.69 -15.57
N ARG A 193 2.06 24.60 -14.57
CA ARG A 193 0.84 25.40 -14.34
C ARG A 193 0.91 26.82 -14.92
N SER A 194 2.02 27.16 -15.60
CA SER A 194 2.26 28.49 -16.19
C SER A 194 2.03 28.56 -17.70
N GLU A 195 1.43 27.54 -18.31
CA GLU A 195 0.92 27.56 -19.70
C GLU A 195 -0.59 27.32 -19.75
#